data_AF-A0A653W2Y8-F1
#
_entry.id   AF-A0A653W2Y8-F1
#
_cell.length_a   1.000
_cell.length_b   1.000
_cell.length_c   1.000
_cell.angle_alpha   90.00
_cell.angle_beta   90.00
_cell.angle_gamma   90.00
#
_symmetry.space_group_name_H-M   'P 1'
#
loop_
_entity.id
_entity.type
_entity.pdbx_description
1 polymer ?
#
loop_
_entity_poly.entity_id
_entity_poly.type
_entity_poly.pdbx_seq_one_letter_code
_entity_poly.pdbx_strand_id
1 'polypeptide(L)'
;MTQPVPDPVGAFADVVRVLQAQCPWKAAQTHRSLVRHLLEEAHETVEAIETGTPADLREELGDLLMQVFFHTAIAEQAGAFTLDDVARDVTAKMVRRNPHVLGPDAGAAAGSLTPAEVNEVWEAAKAREKAHRTALADGIAPTLPALMTADKVLDRMARAGTDPALASASDEDAEVGERLLALVAEARASGTDPEQALRAAVRRRLG
;
A
#
# COMPACT_ATOMS: atom_id res chain seq x y z
N MET A 1 -15.27 26.75 29.70
CA MET A 1 -15.05 25.28 29.63
C MET A 1 -15.23 24.89 28.18
N THR A 2 -14.14 24.64 27.46
CA THR A 2 -14.18 24.16 26.07
C THR A 2 -14.85 22.78 26.08
N GLN A 3 -15.90 22.61 25.29
CA GLN A 3 -16.49 21.28 25.05
C GLN A 3 -15.37 20.36 24.52
N PRO A 4 -15.28 19.09 24.98
CA PRO A 4 -14.33 18.15 24.42
C PRO A 4 -14.57 18.04 22.91
N VAL A 5 -13.50 18.14 22.13
CA VAL A 5 -13.55 17.91 20.69
C VAL A 5 -14.03 16.47 20.47
N PRO A 6 -15.05 16.24 19.63
CA PRO A 6 -15.46 14.88 19.31
C PRO A 6 -14.27 14.06 18.81
N ASP A 7 -14.12 12.84 19.31
CA ASP A 7 -13.12 11.87 18.83
C ASP A 7 -13.83 10.66 18.17
N PRO A 8 -14.23 10.79 16.89
CA PRO A 8 -14.90 9.70 16.18
C PRO A 8 -14.04 8.45 16.04
N VAL A 9 -12.71 8.62 15.97
CA VAL A 9 -11.77 7.51 15.77
C VAL A 9 -11.63 6.70 17.07
N GLY A 10 -11.47 7.38 18.20
CA GLY A 10 -11.51 6.75 19.52
C GLY A 10 -12.85 6.08 19.81
N ALA A 11 -13.97 6.75 19.48
CA ALA A 11 -15.30 6.14 19.61
C ALA A 11 -15.46 4.88 18.75
N PHE A 12 -14.88 4.85 17.55
CA PHE A 12 -14.87 3.64 16.72
C PHE A 12 -14.00 2.53 17.32
N ALA A 13 -12.84 2.86 17.91
CA ALA A 13 -12.02 1.91 18.65
C ALA A 13 -12.82 1.24 19.78
N ASP A 14 -13.60 2.02 20.53
CA ASP A 14 -14.47 1.53 21.59
C ASP A 14 -15.54 0.57 21.05
N VAL A 15 -16.19 0.92 19.93
CA VAL A 15 -17.17 0.05 19.27
C VAL A 15 -16.54 -1.28 18.87
N VAL A 16 -15.35 -1.26 18.25
CA VAL A 16 -14.65 -2.49 17.85
C VAL A 16 -14.29 -3.36 19.06
N ARG A 17 -13.85 -2.76 20.17
CA ARG A 17 -13.58 -3.50 21.42
C ARG A 17 -14.84 -4.14 22.00
N VAL A 18 -15.96 -3.41 22.01
CA VAL A 18 -17.26 -3.95 22.44
C VAL A 18 -17.70 -5.11 21.55
N LEU A 19 -17.61 -4.94 20.23
CA LEU A 19 -17.96 -5.99 19.26
C LEU A 19 -17.08 -7.22 19.43
N GLN A 20 -15.77 -7.04 19.60
CA GLN A 20 -14.84 -8.15 19.81
C GLN A 20 -15.13 -8.92 21.11
N ALA A 21 -15.62 -8.24 22.15
CA ALA A 21 -15.96 -8.85 23.43
C ALA A 21 -17.36 -9.51 23.45
N GLN A 22 -18.33 -8.94 22.72
CA GLN A 22 -19.75 -9.28 22.89
C GLN A 22 -20.39 -9.93 21.65
N CYS A 23 -19.80 -9.80 20.46
CA CYS A 23 -20.28 -10.45 19.24
C CYS A 23 -19.55 -11.79 19.03
N PRO A 24 -20.24 -12.95 19.08
CA PRO A 24 -19.60 -14.25 18.92
C PRO A 24 -18.87 -14.41 17.58
N TRP A 25 -19.40 -13.80 16.51
CA TRP A 25 -18.77 -13.84 15.20
C TRP A 25 -17.45 -13.06 15.20
N LYS A 26 -17.41 -11.86 15.79
CA LYS A 26 -16.19 -11.03 15.84
C LYS A 26 -15.14 -11.64 16.75
N ALA A 27 -15.56 -12.13 17.92
CA ALA A 27 -14.69 -12.85 18.85
C ALA A 27 -14.01 -14.08 18.22
N ALA A 28 -14.66 -14.74 17.25
CA ALA A 28 -14.12 -15.92 16.57
C ALA A 28 -13.13 -15.59 15.43
N GLN A 29 -12.95 -14.31 15.06
CA GLN A 29 -12.09 -13.93 13.95
C GLN A 29 -10.60 -14.04 14.28
N THR A 30 -9.81 -14.33 13.25
CA THR A 30 -8.36 -14.38 13.28
C THR A 30 -7.80 -13.50 12.16
N HIS A 31 -6.51 -13.15 12.20
CA HIS A 31 -5.89 -12.46 11.08
C HIS A 31 -6.12 -13.20 9.75
N ARG A 32 -6.04 -14.53 9.77
CA ARG A 32 -6.21 -15.37 8.57
C ARG A 32 -7.64 -15.39 8.06
N SER A 33 -8.65 -15.47 8.93
CA SER A 33 -10.06 -15.51 8.49
C SER A 33 -10.51 -14.19 7.88
N LEU A 34 -9.91 -13.07 8.29
CA LEU A 34 -10.21 -11.74 7.77
C LEU A 34 -9.49 -11.38 6.45
N VAL A 35 -8.52 -12.17 5.99
CA VAL A 35 -7.77 -11.87 4.74
C VAL A 35 -8.70 -11.69 3.55
N ARG A 36 -9.74 -12.53 3.43
CA ARG A 36 -10.72 -12.41 2.35
C ARG A 36 -11.38 -11.04 2.35
N HIS A 37 -11.91 -10.63 3.50
CA HIS A 37 -12.60 -9.35 3.64
C HIS A 37 -11.65 -8.18 3.39
N LEU A 38 -10.43 -8.21 3.94
CA LEU A 38 -9.42 -7.19 3.65
C LEU A 38 -9.13 -7.02 2.15
N LEU A 39 -9.13 -8.12 1.38
CA LEU A 39 -8.95 -8.07 -0.07
C LEU A 39 -10.20 -7.55 -0.79
N GLU A 40 -11.40 -7.91 -0.33
CA GLU A 40 -12.68 -7.38 -0.83
C GLU A 40 -12.72 -5.85 -0.64
N GLU A 41 -12.54 -5.35 0.59
CA GLU A 41 -12.59 -3.90 0.88
C GLU A 41 -11.50 -3.13 0.11
N ALA A 42 -10.31 -3.72 -0.06
CA ALA A 42 -9.23 -3.10 -0.82
C ALA A 42 -9.58 -2.99 -2.31
N HIS A 43 -10.30 -3.95 -2.87
CA HIS A 43 -10.75 -3.91 -4.26
C HIS A 43 -11.96 -2.99 -4.44
N GLU A 44 -12.90 -2.98 -3.50
CA GLU A 44 -14.04 -2.06 -3.50
C GLU A 44 -13.56 -0.60 -3.34
N THR A 45 -12.57 -0.36 -2.48
CA THR A 45 -11.90 0.96 -2.40
C THR A 45 -11.26 1.35 -3.73
N VAL A 46 -10.61 0.43 -4.44
CA VAL A 46 -10.04 0.69 -5.76
C VAL A 46 -11.15 1.02 -6.77
N GLU A 47 -12.25 0.28 -6.77
CA GLU A 47 -13.40 0.56 -7.62
C GLU A 47 -14.01 1.94 -7.33
N ALA A 48 -14.17 2.29 -6.05
CA ALA A 48 -14.68 3.60 -5.65
C ALA A 48 -13.77 4.75 -6.09
N ILE A 49 -12.45 4.57 -6.08
CA ILE A 49 -11.47 5.55 -6.62
C ILE A 49 -11.63 5.70 -8.13
N GLU A 50 -11.83 4.59 -8.85
CA GLU A 50 -11.79 4.58 -10.31
C GLU A 50 -13.11 5.01 -10.96
N THR A 51 -14.24 4.65 -10.36
CA THR A 51 -15.57 4.81 -10.97
C THR A 51 -16.64 5.28 -9.99
N GLY A 52 -16.33 5.38 -8.70
CA GLY A 52 -17.29 5.77 -7.67
C GLY A 52 -17.47 7.28 -7.51
N THR A 53 -18.36 7.62 -6.59
CA THR A 53 -18.59 8.97 -6.10
C THR A 53 -17.75 9.24 -4.85
N PRO A 54 -17.62 10.51 -4.42
CA PRO A 54 -17.00 10.82 -3.13
C PRO A 54 -17.70 10.18 -1.92
N ALA A 55 -18.99 9.82 -2.05
CA ALA A 55 -19.72 9.11 -1.00
C ALA A 55 -19.27 7.65 -0.94
N ASP A 56 -19.22 6.97 -2.08
CA ASP A 56 -18.75 5.58 -2.20
C ASP A 56 -17.32 5.47 -1.67
N LEU A 57 -16.42 6.37 -2.10
CA LEU A 57 -15.03 6.37 -1.60
C LEU A 57 -14.96 6.53 -0.06
N ARG A 58 -15.85 7.33 0.52
CA ARG A 58 -15.87 7.53 1.98
C ARG A 58 -16.36 6.27 2.72
N GLU A 59 -17.32 5.55 2.14
CA GLU A 59 -17.82 4.28 2.66
C GLU A 59 -16.72 3.22 2.64
N GLU A 60 -16.11 2.98 1.48
CA GLU A 60 -15.08 1.95 1.32
C GLU A 60 -13.81 2.24 2.13
N LEU A 61 -13.41 3.51 2.27
CA LEU A 61 -12.32 3.88 3.18
C LEU A 61 -12.67 3.61 4.64
N GLY A 62 -13.94 3.70 5.00
CA GLY A 62 -14.46 3.33 6.32
C GLY A 62 -14.36 1.82 6.56
N ASP A 63 -14.71 0.99 5.59
CA ASP A 63 -14.63 -0.46 5.71
C ASP A 63 -13.19 -0.97 5.68
N LEU A 64 -12.33 -0.37 4.86
CA LEU A 64 -10.89 -0.63 4.91
C LEU A 64 -10.28 -0.21 6.27
N LEU A 65 -10.71 0.92 6.84
CA LEU A 65 -10.32 1.35 8.19
C LEU A 65 -10.80 0.33 9.24
N MET A 66 -12.03 -0.18 9.11
CA MET A 66 -12.57 -1.22 10.00
C MET A 66 -11.69 -2.47 10.01
N GLN A 67 -11.16 -2.91 8.86
CA GLN A 67 -10.23 -4.05 8.80
C GLN A 67 -8.95 -3.80 9.61
N VAL A 68 -8.38 -2.59 9.55
CA VAL A 68 -7.21 -2.21 10.36
C VAL A 68 -7.54 -2.36 11.85
N PHE A 69 -8.69 -1.84 12.27
CA PHE A 69 -9.11 -1.89 13.67
C PHE A 69 -9.33 -3.32 14.15
N PHE A 70 -9.99 -4.19 13.38
CA PHE A 70 -10.16 -5.59 13.76
C PHE A 70 -8.83 -6.34 13.87
N HIS A 71 -7.88 -6.11 12.97
CA HIS A 71 -6.56 -6.71 13.10
C HIS A 71 -5.81 -6.21 14.35
N THR A 72 -5.92 -4.91 14.69
CA THR A 72 -5.32 -4.40 15.92
C THR A 72 -5.99 -4.95 17.18
N ALA A 73 -7.31 -5.11 17.19
CA ALA A 73 -8.03 -5.71 18.31
C ALA A 73 -7.64 -7.18 18.54
N ILE A 74 -7.48 -7.97 17.46
CA ILE A 74 -6.99 -9.35 17.53
C ILE A 74 -5.56 -9.39 18.09
N ALA A 75 -4.68 -8.48 17.65
CA ALA A 75 -3.31 -8.40 18.14
C ALA A 75 -3.24 -7.98 19.61
N GLU A 76 -4.08 -7.05 20.04
CA GLU A 76 -4.17 -6.57 21.42
C GLU A 76 -4.64 -7.69 22.36
N GLN A 77 -5.63 -8.49 21.94
CA GLN A 77 -6.08 -9.68 22.69
C GLN A 77 -4.97 -10.71 22.88
N ALA A 78 -4.07 -10.83 21.91
CA ALA A 78 -2.90 -11.70 22.00
C ALA A 78 -1.73 -11.08 22.79
N GLY A 79 -1.86 -9.85 23.29
CA GLY A 79 -0.79 -9.12 23.97
C GLY A 79 0.38 -8.74 23.05
N ALA A 80 0.15 -8.65 21.74
CA ALA A 80 1.19 -8.44 20.74
C ALA A 80 1.47 -6.95 20.47
N PHE A 81 0.46 -6.20 20.03
CA PHE A 81 0.54 -4.76 19.78
C PHE A 81 -0.85 -4.12 19.76
N THR A 82 -0.90 -2.80 19.88
CA THR A 82 -2.14 -2.00 19.89
C THR A 82 -2.27 -1.14 18.63
N LEU A 83 -3.43 -0.50 18.46
CA LEU A 83 -3.63 0.53 17.44
C LEU A 83 -2.66 1.70 17.61
N ASP A 84 -2.37 2.10 18.86
CA ASP A 84 -1.43 3.18 19.16
C ASP A 84 -0.01 2.84 18.72
N ASP A 85 0.40 1.58 18.85
CA ASP A 85 1.71 1.14 18.38
C ASP A 85 1.81 1.22 16.85
N VAL A 86 0.77 0.77 16.15
CA VAL A 86 0.68 0.90 14.68
C VAL A 86 0.74 2.38 14.26
N ALA A 87 -0.02 3.25 14.92
CA ALA A 87 -0.05 4.68 14.66
C ALA A 87 1.32 5.35 14.94
N ARG A 88 1.99 4.97 16.04
CA ARG A 88 3.32 5.47 16.41
C ARG A 88 4.36 5.07 15.39
N ASP A 89 4.36 3.81 14.97
CA ASP A 89 5.33 3.27 14.02
C ASP A 89 5.18 3.88 12.63
N VAL A 90 3.93 4.01 12.13
CA VAL A 90 3.69 4.67 10.85
C VAL A 90 4.03 6.15 10.92
N THR A 91 3.71 6.84 12.02
CA THR A 91 4.08 8.26 12.23
C THR A 91 5.60 8.45 12.21
N ALA A 92 6.33 7.65 12.99
CA ALA A 92 7.78 7.71 13.04
C ALA A 92 8.40 7.44 11.66
N LYS A 93 7.87 6.48 10.90
CA LYS A 93 8.26 6.20 9.51
C LYS A 93 7.99 7.40 8.59
N MET A 94 6.81 8.03 8.69
CA MET A 94 6.46 9.19 7.88
C MET A 94 7.39 10.37 8.17
N VAL A 95 7.73 10.63 9.44
CA VAL A 95 8.69 11.69 9.82
C VAL A 95 10.07 11.40 9.22
N ARG A 96 10.60 10.18 9.38
CA ARG A 96 11.93 9.81 8.86
C ARG A 96 12.03 9.86 7.34
N ARG A 97 10.95 9.56 6.61
CA ARG A 97 10.94 9.53 5.14
C ARG A 97 10.53 10.84 4.48
N ASN A 98 10.01 11.80 5.25
CA ASN A 98 9.68 13.14 4.77
C ASN A 98 10.46 14.24 5.51
N PRO A 99 11.80 14.16 5.62
CA PRO A 99 12.58 15.15 6.36
C PRO A 99 12.47 16.55 5.75
N HIS A 100 12.17 16.65 4.46
CA HIS A 100 11.97 17.91 3.75
C HIS A 100 10.73 18.70 4.22
N VAL A 101 9.74 18.03 4.85
CA VAL A 101 8.51 18.65 5.40
C VAL A 101 8.43 18.52 6.93
N LEU A 102 8.97 17.45 7.50
CA LEU A 102 8.81 17.10 8.92
C LEU A 102 10.14 17.05 9.70
N GLY A 103 11.26 17.37 9.05
CA GLY A 103 12.59 17.37 9.66
C GLY A 103 12.91 18.67 10.40
N PRO A 104 14.09 18.74 11.04
CA PRO A 104 14.54 19.94 11.76
C PRO A 104 14.63 21.20 10.89
N ASP A 105 14.91 21.02 9.58
CA ASP A 105 15.01 22.09 8.59
C ASP A 105 13.68 22.33 7.83
N ALA A 106 12.57 21.77 8.33
CA ALA A 106 11.24 21.95 7.75
C ALA A 106 10.88 23.43 7.68
N GLY A 107 10.77 23.96 6.46
CA GLY A 107 10.44 25.36 6.19
C GLY A 107 11.37 26.02 5.18
N ALA A 108 12.66 25.66 5.13
CA ALA A 108 13.60 26.19 4.12
C ALA A 108 13.48 25.47 2.76
N ALA A 109 13.10 24.20 2.77
CA ALA A 109 12.92 23.34 1.59
C ALA A 109 11.45 22.94 1.32
N ALA A 110 10.51 23.44 2.14
CA ALA A 110 9.10 23.09 1.98
C ALA A 110 8.55 23.72 0.68
N GLY A 111 8.29 22.89 -0.32
CA GLY A 111 7.83 23.31 -1.65
C GLY A 111 8.94 23.61 -2.67
N SER A 112 10.22 23.34 -2.36
CA SER A 112 11.32 23.54 -3.30
C SER A 112 11.63 22.31 -4.15
N LEU A 113 11.13 21.13 -3.77
CA LEU A 113 11.35 19.88 -4.47
C LEU A 113 10.19 19.56 -5.42
N THR A 114 10.52 19.07 -6.61
CA THR A 114 9.58 18.45 -7.54
C THR A 114 9.09 17.10 -7.00
N PRO A 115 7.95 16.57 -7.48
CA PRO A 115 7.48 15.24 -7.09
C PRO A 115 8.50 14.12 -7.33
N ALA A 116 9.31 14.24 -8.40
CA ALA A 116 10.39 13.30 -8.69
C ALA A 116 11.48 13.32 -7.62
N GLU A 117 11.95 14.51 -7.24
CA GLU A 117 12.95 14.67 -6.17
C GLU A 117 12.40 14.24 -4.81
N VAL A 118 11.13 14.50 -4.51
CA VAL A 118 10.46 13.99 -3.30
C VAL A 118 10.45 12.46 -3.28
N ASN A 119 10.16 11.82 -4.42
CA ASN A 119 10.21 10.38 -4.54
C ASN A 119 11.64 9.82 -4.35
N GLU A 120 12.66 10.48 -4.89
CA GLU A 120 14.07 10.11 -4.66
C GLU A 120 14.45 10.17 -3.17
N VAL A 121 14.05 11.24 -2.47
CA VAL A 121 14.27 11.38 -1.02
C VAL A 121 13.59 10.26 -0.24
N TRP A 122 12.33 9.95 -0.57
CA TRP A 122 11.57 8.87 0.06
C TRP A 122 12.24 7.51 -0.16
N GLU A 123 12.65 7.23 -1.40
CA GLU A 123 13.26 5.96 -1.77
C GLU A 123 14.67 5.79 -1.17
N ALA A 124 15.46 6.86 -1.09
CA ALA A 124 16.75 6.85 -0.40
C ALA A 124 16.60 6.60 1.12
N ALA A 125 15.58 7.18 1.76
CA ALA A 125 15.27 6.91 3.17
C ALA A 125 14.83 5.45 3.37
N LYS A 126 13.95 4.93 2.51
CA LYS A 126 13.50 3.54 2.52
C LYS A 126 14.65 2.55 2.28
N ALA A 127 15.61 2.85 1.40
CA ALA A 127 16.77 2.01 1.14
C ALA A 127 17.66 1.89 2.38
N ARG A 128 17.93 3.00 3.08
CA ARG A 128 18.68 3.01 4.35
C ARG A 128 18.03 2.14 5.43
N GLU A 129 16.71 2.23 5.58
CA GLU A 129 15.96 1.43 6.56
C GLU A 129 15.94 -0.07 6.24
N LYS A 130 16.03 -0.43 4.95
CA LYS A 130 15.92 -1.80 4.45
C LYS A 130 17.26 -2.39 3.99
N ALA A 131 18.38 -1.83 4.42
CA ALA A 131 19.72 -2.29 4.03
C ALA A 131 20.01 -3.77 4.37
N HIS A 132 19.23 -4.36 5.28
CA HIS A 132 19.29 -5.80 5.60
C HIS A 132 18.68 -6.71 4.53
N ARG A 133 17.92 -6.18 3.57
CA ARG A 133 17.34 -6.96 2.47
C ARG A 133 18.34 -7.03 1.33
N THR A 134 18.72 -8.24 0.95
CA THR A 134 19.79 -8.49 -0.02
C THR A 134 19.28 -9.10 -1.31
N ALA A 135 18.12 -9.79 -1.30
CA ALA A 135 17.57 -10.39 -2.49
C ALA A 135 16.58 -9.47 -3.21
N LEU A 136 16.58 -9.52 -4.55
CA LEU A 136 15.67 -8.73 -5.40
C LEU A 136 14.19 -8.99 -5.09
N ALA A 137 13.83 -10.19 -4.60
CA ALA A 137 12.45 -10.52 -4.25
C ALA A 137 12.01 -10.05 -2.84
N ASP A 138 12.95 -9.61 -1.98
CA ASP A 138 12.67 -9.41 -0.55
C ASP A 138 11.57 -8.38 -0.28
N GLY A 139 10.45 -8.84 0.27
CA GLY A 139 9.30 -7.99 0.59
C GLY A 139 8.50 -7.50 -0.62
N ILE A 140 8.54 -8.23 -1.73
CA ILE A 140 7.45 -8.24 -2.73
C ILE A 140 6.43 -9.27 -2.24
N ALA A 141 5.18 -8.85 -2.04
CA ALA A 141 4.14 -9.78 -1.60
C ALA A 141 3.77 -10.71 -2.78
N PRO A 142 3.68 -12.03 -2.56
CA PRO A 142 3.38 -13.00 -3.63
C PRO A 142 1.94 -12.86 -4.17
N THR A 143 1.08 -12.16 -3.44
CA THR A 143 -0.32 -11.91 -3.80
C THR A 143 -0.51 -10.66 -4.67
N LEU A 144 0.57 -9.95 -5.00
CA LEU A 144 0.46 -8.79 -5.88
C LEU A 144 0.10 -9.21 -7.31
N PRO A 145 -0.72 -8.41 -8.01
CA PRO A 145 -0.91 -8.57 -9.44
C PRO A 145 0.40 -8.64 -10.22
N ALA A 146 0.39 -9.35 -11.34
CA ALA A 146 1.59 -9.65 -12.12
C ALA A 146 2.30 -8.38 -12.61
N LEU A 147 1.56 -7.37 -13.10
CA LEU A 147 2.17 -6.14 -13.61
C LEU A 147 2.77 -5.28 -12.49
N MET A 148 2.11 -5.18 -11.34
CA MET A 148 2.68 -4.53 -10.15
C MET A 148 3.93 -5.24 -9.63
N THR A 149 3.94 -6.58 -9.70
CA THR A 149 5.10 -7.39 -9.33
C THR A 149 6.25 -7.14 -10.29
N ALA A 150 5.99 -7.18 -11.60
CA ALA A 150 6.96 -6.90 -12.65
C ALA A 150 7.57 -5.50 -12.50
N ASP A 151 6.76 -4.46 -12.29
CA ASP A 151 7.24 -3.09 -12.09
C ASP A 151 8.18 -2.98 -10.88
N LYS A 152 7.83 -3.63 -9.76
CA LYS A 152 8.68 -3.67 -8.56
C LYS A 152 9.99 -4.42 -8.77
N VAL A 153 9.98 -5.51 -9.53
CA VAL A 153 11.19 -6.27 -9.84
C VAL A 153 12.11 -5.44 -10.73
N LEU A 154 11.57 -4.83 -11.78
CA LEU A 154 12.33 -3.97 -12.71
C LEU A 154 12.92 -2.74 -12.00
N ASP A 155 12.17 -2.09 -11.09
CA ASP A 155 12.70 -1.01 -10.24
C ASP A 155 13.95 -1.44 -9.47
N ARG A 156 13.90 -2.63 -8.86
CA ARG A 156 15.00 -3.13 -8.05
C ARG A 156 16.20 -3.55 -8.89
N MET A 157 15.96 -4.14 -10.07
CA MET A 157 17.02 -4.46 -11.02
C MET A 157 17.75 -3.20 -11.47
N ALA A 158 17.00 -2.17 -11.87
CA ALA A 158 17.56 -0.88 -12.28
C ALA A 158 18.44 -0.26 -11.17
N ARG A 159 17.97 -0.30 -9.91
CA ARG A 159 18.73 0.21 -8.75
C ARG A 159 19.97 -0.61 -8.43
N ALA A 160 19.94 -1.91 -8.71
CA ALA A 160 21.10 -2.78 -8.57
C ALA A 160 22.11 -2.60 -9.74
N GLY A 161 21.80 -1.77 -10.73
CA GLY A 161 22.61 -1.60 -11.94
C GLY A 161 22.51 -2.78 -12.90
N THR A 162 21.48 -3.62 -12.77
CA THR A 162 21.23 -4.76 -13.65
C THR A 162 20.33 -4.33 -14.80
N ASP A 163 20.80 -4.50 -16.03
CA ASP A 163 19.99 -4.29 -17.24
C ASP A 163 18.90 -5.37 -17.31
N PRO A 164 17.61 -5.01 -17.41
CA PRO A 164 16.52 -5.97 -17.58
C PRO A 164 16.44 -6.54 -19.01
N ALA A 165 17.55 -6.59 -19.75
CA ALA A 165 17.61 -7.12 -21.11
C ALA A 165 16.75 -8.39 -21.22
N LEU A 166 15.67 -8.27 -22.01
CA LEU A 166 14.66 -9.31 -22.15
C LEU A 166 15.34 -10.59 -22.56
N ALA A 167 15.04 -11.67 -21.85
CA ALA A 167 15.66 -12.96 -22.14
C ALA A 167 15.11 -13.47 -23.48
N SER A 168 15.95 -14.15 -24.27
CA SER A 168 15.43 -14.91 -25.40
C SER A 168 14.59 -16.08 -24.86
N ALA A 169 13.29 -16.04 -25.09
CA ALA A 169 12.36 -17.11 -24.73
C ALA A 169 12.36 -18.22 -25.79
N SER A 170 12.22 -19.48 -25.36
CA SER A 170 12.24 -20.67 -26.23
C SER A 170 10.87 -21.19 -26.64
N ASP A 171 9.80 -20.75 -25.96
CA ASP A 171 8.42 -21.13 -26.24
C ASP A 171 7.49 -19.91 -26.26
N GLU A 172 6.28 -20.10 -26.82
CA GLU A 172 5.32 -19.03 -27.07
C GLU A 172 4.85 -18.34 -25.78
N ASP A 173 4.59 -19.10 -24.72
CA ASP A 173 4.11 -18.56 -23.43
C ASP A 173 5.19 -17.68 -22.79
N ALA A 174 6.45 -18.14 -22.81
CA ALA A 174 7.59 -17.37 -22.34
C ALA A 174 7.82 -16.12 -23.20
N GLU A 175 7.63 -16.19 -24.53
CA GLU A 175 7.74 -15.02 -25.41
C GLU A 175 6.69 -13.96 -25.09
N VAL A 176 5.44 -14.37 -24.82
CA VAL A 176 4.39 -13.46 -24.36
C VAL A 176 4.76 -12.83 -23.02
N GLY A 177 5.30 -13.62 -22.09
CA GLY A 177 5.78 -13.13 -20.78
C GLY A 177 6.84 -12.04 -20.91
N GLU A 178 7.87 -12.26 -21.73
CA GLU A 178 8.93 -11.28 -21.99
C GLU A 178 8.37 -10.01 -22.66
N ARG A 179 7.42 -10.14 -23.59
CA ARG A 179 6.76 -8.99 -24.22
C ARG A 179 5.92 -8.18 -23.24
N LEU A 180 5.22 -8.84 -22.31
CA LEU A 180 4.50 -8.16 -21.23
C LEU A 180 5.48 -7.43 -20.30
N LEU A 181 6.61 -8.05 -19.96
CA LEU A 181 7.66 -7.42 -19.16
C LEU A 181 8.27 -6.20 -19.86
N ALA A 182 8.45 -6.27 -21.18
CA ALA A 182 8.90 -5.15 -22.01
C ALA A 182 7.95 -3.94 -21.93
N LEU A 183 6.64 -4.19 -22.02
CA LEU A 183 5.62 -3.15 -21.90
C LEU A 183 5.60 -2.52 -20.50
N VAL A 184 5.85 -3.31 -19.45
CA VAL A 184 6.01 -2.79 -18.08
C VAL A 184 7.24 -1.86 -18.01
N ALA A 185 8.37 -2.26 -18.60
CA ALA A 185 9.57 -1.41 -18.64
C ALA A 185 9.34 -0.09 -19.41
N GLU A 186 8.62 -0.14 -20.54
CA GLU A 186 8.23 1.04 -21.31
C GLU A 186 7.30 1.97 -20.52
N ALA A 187 6.28 1.40 -19.85
CA ALA A 187 5.37 2.14 -18.99
C ALA A 187 6.16 2.86 -17.87
N ARG A 188 7.09 2.16 -17.23
CA ARG A 188 7.96 2.74 -16.20
C ARG A 188 8.82 3.90 -16.72
N ALA A 189 9.44 3.73 -17.89
CA ALA A 189 10.25 4.78 -18.51
C ALA A 189 9.44 6.04 -18.85
N SER A 190 8.14 5.89 -19.13
CA SER A 190 7.23 7.00 -19.41
C SER A 190 6.49 7.54 -18.18
N GLY A 191 6.72 6.97 -16.98
CA GLY A 191 6.03 7.36 -15.74
C GLY A 191 4.58 6.86 -15.65
N THR A 192 4.20 5.87 -16.46
CA THR A 192 2.88 5.25 -16.47
C THR A 192 2.83 4.06 -15.52
N ASP A 193 1.79 3.95 -14.69
CA ASP A 193 1.51 2.74 -13.91
C ASP A 193 0.92 1.66 -14.84
N PRO A 194 1.64 0.54 -15.09
CA PRO A 194 1.21 -0.49 -16.04
C PRO A 194 -0.04 -1.24 -15.58
N GLU A 195 -0.21 -1.47 -14.27
CA GLU A 195 -1.38 -2.16 -13.72
C GLU A 195 -2.63 -1.30 -13.94
N GLN A 196 -2.53 0.00 -13.61
CA GLN A 196 -3.65 0.92 -13.81
C GLN A 196 -3.97 1.15 -15.28
N ALA A 197 -2.95 1.24 -16.14
CA ALA A 197 -3.15 1.37 -17.57
C ALA A 197 -3.92 0.16 -18.14
N LEU A 198 -3.56 -1.06 -17.73
CA LEU A 198 -4.27 -2.25 -18.18
C LEU A 198 -5.69 -2.32 -17.61
N ARG A 199 -5.89 -2.02 -16.31
CA ARG A 199 -7.24 -1.96 -15.71
C ARG A 199 -8.17 -1.03 -16.47
N ALA A 200 -7.71 0.20 -16.73
CA ALA A 200 -8.47 1.16 -17.52
C ALA A 200 -8.74 0.68 -18.95
N ALA A 201 -7.77 0.01 -19.59
CA ALA A 201 -7.94 -0.55 -20.93
C ALA A 201 -8.96 -1.68 -20.98
N VAL A 202 -8.93 -2.61 -20.02
CA VAL A 202 -9.90 -3.71 -19.89
C VAL A 202 -11.29 -3.15 -19.63
N ARG A 203 -11.44 -2.19 -18.70
CA ARG A 203 -12.72 -1.55 -18.38
C ARG A 203 -13.38 -0.94 -19.63
N ARG A 204 -12.62 -0.21 -20.45
CA ARG A 204 -13.11 0.35 -21.73
C ARG A 204 -13.64 -0.70 -22.72
N ARG A 205 -13.30 -1.99 -22.55
CA ARG A 205 -13.83 -3.09 -23.37
C ARG A 205 -15.13 -3.67 -22.82
N LEU A 206 -15.39 -3.48 -21.52
CA LEU A 206 -16.57 -4.00 -20.85
C LEU A 206 -17.78 -3.06 -20.94
N GLY A 207 -17.54 -1.78 -21.29
CA GLY A 207 -18.58 -0.75 -21.45
C GLY A 207 -18.33 0.40 -20.49
#